data_AF-A0A7S3Y9T7-F1
#
_entry.id   AF-A0A7S3Y9T7-F1
#
_cell.length_a   1.000
_cell.length_b   1.000
_cell.length_c   1.000
_cell.angle_alpha   90.00
_cell.angle_beta   90.00
_cell.angle_gamma   90.00
#
_symmetry.space_group_name_H-M   'P 1'
#
loop_
_entity.id
_entity.type
_entity.pdbx_description
1 polymer ?
#
loop_
_entity_poly.entity_id
_entity_poly.type
_entity_poly.pdbx_seq_one_letter_code
_entity_poly.pdbx_strand_id
1 'polypeptide(L)'
;DAAEKPFLGNSLEKADSSGEKGEKVADTAPKEGDDRIQADEIEELFDRFDEDSNGFLNRKELFQYFVATTPPDSVMGKKYQQKDYFNLVRYREFCKSVGADPLTGLTLENIKSAYEKHYGYAHKDWVVTAGMRSLKIPREEKQHVKDAFAHFDLDSNGFLNWPEVQKMAPTMRLEKYESLATALNADVSEGVDLHGIIKVYTRKSGDLRRAIKAWEKPVDDVVIVRESNTMAFWILVVFFVMCLVLPVTAWVCGVHKTVQGRKVVKQIAREMQEVAKAT
;
A
#
# COMPACT_ATOMS: atom_id res chain seq x y z
N ASP A 1 37.91 -30.07 -10.48
CA ASP A 1 37.72 -30.84 -11.72
C ASP A 1 37.02 -32.17 -11.46
N ALA A 2 35.70 -32.11 -11.29
CA ALA A 2 34.84 -33.29 -11.28
C ALA A 2 33.82 -33.10 -12.40
N ALA A 3 34.04 -33.85 -13.47
CA ALA A 3 33.36 -33.75 -14.74
C ALA A 3 31.88 -34.12 -14.64
N GLU A 4 31.04 -33.27 -15.24
CA GLU A 4 29.66 -33.54 -15.58
C GLU A 4 29.55 -34.78 -16.48
N LYS A 5 28.61 -35.68 -16.17
CA LYS A 5 28.15 -36.72 -17.09
C LYS A 5 26.83 -36.28 -17.72
N PRO A 6 26.73 -36.23 -19.06
CA PRO A 6 25.46 -35.98 -19.74
C PRO A 6 24.65 -37.28 -19.83
N PHE A 7 23.35 -37.21 -19.52
CA PHE A 7 22.41 -38.32 -19.73
C PHE A 7 21.66 -38.07 -21.05
N LEU A 8 22.09 -38.78 -22.11
CA LEU A 8 21.43 -38.85 -23.40
C LEU A 8 20.60 -40.13 -23.48
N GLY A 9 19.34 -39.97 -23.90
CA GLY A 9 18.64 -40.86 -24.84
C GLY A 9 18.21 -42.25 -24.35
N ASN A 10 16.91 -42.51 -24.44
CA ASN A 10 16.43 -43.79 -24.97
C ASN A 10 15.16 -43.57 -25.79
N SER A 11 15.29 -43.90 -27.08
CA SER A 11 14.23 -44.26 -28.01
C SER A 11 13.89 -45.75 -27.85
N LEU A 12 12.66 -46.10 -28.27
CA LEU A 12 12.00 -47.41 -28.50
C LEU A 12 10.69 -47.43 -27.69
N GLU A 13 9.51 -47.75 -28.22
CA GLU A 13 9.17 -48.57 -29.38
C GLU A 13 7.71 -48.31 -29.81
N LYS A 14 7.44 -48.48 -31.11
CA LYS A 14 6.11 -48.69 -31.73
C LYS A 14 5.55 -50.03 -31.22
N ALA A 15 4.28 -50.43 -31.26
CA ALA A 15 3.02 -50.00 -31.85
C ALA A 15 1.90 -50.66 -31.02
N ASP A 16 0.66 -50.18 -31.09
CA ASP A 16 -0.46 -51.02 -31.50
C ASP A 16 -1.72 -50.20 -31.76
N SER A 17 -2.34 -50.51 -32.90
CA SER A 17 -3.51 -49.86 -33.48
C SER A 17 -4.75 -50.72 -33.30
N SER A 18 -5.80 -50.15 -32.72
CA SER A 18 -7.23 -50.42 -32.97
C SER A 18 -7.99 -49.36 -32.17
N GLY A 19 -8.83 -48.48 -32.71
CA GLY A 19 -9.93 -48.67 -33.66
C GLY A 19 -11.21 -48.28 -32.92
N GLU A 20 -11.94 -47.27 -33.42
CA GLU A 20 -13.26 -46.76 -32.95
C GLU A 20 -13.27 -45.91 -31.65
N LYS A 21 -13.90 -44.73 -31.55
CA LYS A 21 -14.93 -44.02 -32.32
C LYS A 21 -14.59 -42.52 -32.33
N GLY A 22 -14.80 -41.88 -33.48
CA GLY A 22 -14.62 -40.43 -33.65
C GLY A 22 -15.66 -39.64 -32.88
N GLU A 23 -15.27 -39.11 -31.73
CA GLU A 23 -15.90 -37.94 -31.13
C GLU A 23 -15.22 -36.71 -31.73
N LYS A 24 -15.97 -35.98 -32.55
CA LYS A 24 -15.53 -34.69 -33.10
C LYS A 24 -15.38 -33.72 -31.93
N VAL A 25 -14.20 -33.71 -31.32
CA VAL A 25 -13.75 -32.60 -30.49
C VAL A 25 -13.62 -31.43 -31.44
N ALA A 26 -14.56 -30.50 -31.35
CA ALA A 26 -14.52 -29.26 -32.08
C ALA A 26 -13.18 -28.58 -31.78
N ASP A 27 -12.40 -28.33 -32.83
CA ASP A 27 -11.35 -27.32 -32.85
C ASP A 27 -12.00 -25.97 -32.49
N THR A 28 -12.15 -25.71 -31.20
CA THR A 28 -12.29 -24.34 -30.72
C THR A 28 -10.90 -23.75 -30.77
N ALA A 29 -10.60 -23.10 -31.90
CA ALA A 29 -9.52 -22.13 -31.99
C ALA A 29 -9.49 -21.28 -30.70
N PRO A 30 -8.33 -21.06 -30.08
CA PRO A 30 -8.23 -20.17 -28.92
C PRO A 30 -8.83 -18.83 -29.31
N LYS A 31 -9.87 -18.41 -28.59
CA LYS A 31 -10.48 -17.10 -28.81
C LYS A 31 -9.40 -16.09 -28.47
N GLU A 32 -8.82 -15.46 -29.49
CA GLU A 32 -8.03 -14.24 -29.38
C GLU A 32 -8.92 -13.13 -28.82
N GLY A 33 -9.10 -13.14 -27.50
CA GLY A 33 -9.92 -12.21 -26.76
C GLY A 33 -9.16 -11.77 -25.54
N ASP A 34 -8.15 -10.93 -25.76
CA ASP A 34 -7.36 -10.21 -24.75
C ASP A 34 -7.04 -11.04 -23.50
N ASP A 35 -6.41 -12.20 -23.73
CA ASP A 35 -5.72 -12.94 -22.70
C ASP A 35 -4.54 -12.07 -22.24
N ARG A 36 -4.75 -11.05 -21.44
CA ARG A 36 -3.70 -10.41 -20.64
C ARG A 36 -4.30 -10.29 -19.26
N ILE A 37 -3.68 -10.94 -18.27
CA ILE A 37 -4.02 -10.63 -16.88
C ILE A 37 -3.78 -9.13 -16.76
N GLN A 38 -4.80 -8.38 -16.40
CA GLN A 38 -4.65 -6.94 -16.29
C GLN A 38 -3.62 -6.70 -15.17
N ALA A 39 -2.67 -5.80 -15.39
CA ALA A 39 -1.59 -5.54 -14.43
C ALA A 39 -2.15 -5.27 -13.01
N ASP A 40 -3.33 -4.66 -12.96
CA ASP A 40 -4.12 -4.36 -11.78
C ASP A 40 -4.53 -5.63 -11.00
N GLU A 41 -4.89 -6.72 -11.69
CA GLU A 41 -5.25 -7.99 -11.04
C GLU A 41 -4.04 -8.68 -10.39
N ILE A 42 -2.85 -8.56 -11.01
CA ILE A 42 -1.61 -9.08 -10.44
C ILE A 42 -1.24 -8.29 -9.19
N GLU A 43 -1.42 -6.98 -9.21
CA GLU A 43 -1.16 -6.10 -8.07
C GLU A 43 -2.09 -6.38 -6.89
N GLU A 44 -3.41 -6.50 -7.13
CA GLU A 44 -4.37 -6.89 -6.08
C GLU A 44 -4.01 -8.25 -5.45
N LEU A 45 -3.59 -9.19 -6.28
CA LEU A 45 -3.24 -10.52 -5.80
C LEU A 45 -1.91 -10.52 -5.04
N PHE A 46 -0.93 -9.73 -5.48
CA PHE A 46 0.33 -9.51 -4.75
C PHE A 46 0.05 -8.95 -3.36
N ASP A 47 -0.70 -7.85 -3.29
CA ASP A 47 -1.06 -7.17 -2.04
C ASP A 47 -1.85 -8.07 -1.09
N ARG A 48 -2.56 -9.07 -1.61
CA ARG A 48 -3.28 -10.04 -0.80
C ARG A 48 -2.36 -11.00 -0.06
N PHE A 49 -1.29 -11.44 -0.72
CA PHE A 49 -0.36 -12.42 -0.16
C PHE A 49 0.80 -11.79 0.59
N ASP A 50 1.08 -10.50 0.35
CA ASP A 50 1.97 -9.69 1.17
C ASP A 50 1.31 -9.41 2.54
N GLU A 51 1.44 -10.38 3.46
CA GLU A 51 0.75 -10.42 4.76
C GLU A 51 1.26 -9.27 5.64
N ASP A 52 2.56 -9.03 5.64
CA ASP A 52 3.22 -7.97 6.41
C ASP A 52 3.29 -6.62 5.68
N SER A 53 2.91 -6.59 4.39
CA SER A 53 2.89 -5.38 3.57
C SER A 53 4.25 -4.72 3.43
N ASN A 54 5.32 -5.51 3.42
CA ASN A 54 6.68 -5.02 3.27
C ASN A 54 7.06 -4.74 1.80
N GLY A 55 6.18 -5.07 0.84
CA GLY A 55 6.42 -4.92 -0.60
C GLY A 55 7.13 -6.12 -1.25
N PHE A 56 7.30 -7.22 -0.51
CA PHE A 56 8.00 -8.43 -0.91
C PHE A 56 7.23 -9.68 -0.49
N LEU A 57 7.09 -10.64 -1.40
CA LEU A 57 6.58 -11.97 -1.05
C LEU A 57 7.74 -12.85 -0.59
N ASN A 58 7.73 -13.20 0.69
CA ASN A 58 8.62 -14.21 1.25
C ASN A 58 8.20 -15.63 0.81
N ARG A 59 8.99 -16.65 1.18
CA ARG A 59 8.72 -18.05 0.79
C ARG A 59 7.32 -18.54 1.19
N LYS A 60 6.86 -18.20 2.40
CA LYS A 60 5.56 -18.65 2.93
C LYS A 60 4.43 -18.00 2.12
N GLU A 61 4.53 -16.70 1.89
CA GLU A 61 3.54 -15.92 1.14
C GLU A 61 3.49 -16.34 -0.33
N LEU A 62 4.64 -16.52 -0.98
CA LEU A 62 4.72 -17.00 -2.36
C LEU A 62 4.17 -18.42 -2.51
N PHE A 63 4.35 -19.28 -1.50
CA PHE A 63 3.74 -20.61 -1.53
C PHE A 63 2.21 -20.52 -1.52
N GLN A 64 1.65 -19.72 -0.61
CA GLN A 64 0.20 -19.49 -0.57
C GLN A 64 -0.32 -18.87 -1.87
N TYR A 65 0.45 -17.94 -2.44
CA TYR A 65 0.20 -17.35 -3.74
C TYR A 65 0.04 -18.44 -4.82
N PHE A 66 0.99 -19.38 -4.92
CA PHE A 66 0.90 -20.47 -5.90
C PHE A 66 -0.26 -21.43 -5.64
N VAL A 67 -0.51 -21.77 -4.38
CA VAL A 67 -1.65 -22.63 -4.01
C VAL A 67 -2.97 -21.97 -4.43
N ALA A 68 -3.10 -20.66 -4.27
CA ALA A 68 -4.30 -19.92 -4.64
C ALA A 68 -4.43 -19.70 -6.16
N THR A 69 -3.33 -19.48 -6.87
CA THR A 69 -3.31 -19.19 -8.31
C THR A 69 -3.22 -20.43 -9.20
N THR A 70 -3.04 -21.61 -8.62
CA THR A 70 -2.98 -22.86 -9.37
C THR A 70 -4.30 -23.62 -9.24
N PRO A 71 -4.93 -24.05 -10.35
CA PRO A 71 -6.12 -24.90 -10.28
C PRO A 71 -5.83 -26.18 -9.50
N PRO A 72 -6.69 -26.56 -8.53
CA PRO A 72 -6.46 -27.73 -7.68
C PRO A 72 -6.40 -29.04 -8.49
N ASP A 73 -7.16 -29.11 -9.58
CA ASP A 73 -7.22 -30.29 -10.45
C ASP A 73 -6.02 -30.41 -11.41
N SER A 74 -5.25 -29.34 -11.57
CA SER A 74 -4.04 -29.37 -12.40
C SER A 74 -2.98 -30.28 -11.78
N VAL A 75 -2.07 -30.78 -12.62
CA VAL A 75 -0.90 -31.57 -12.17
C VAL A 75 -0.12 -30.82 -11.08
N MET A 76 -0.09 -29.50 -11.16
CA MET A 76 0.61 -28.64 -10.21
C MET A 76 -0.17 -28.37 -8.94
N GLY A 77 -1.49 -28.15 -9.03
CA GLY A 77 -2.34 -28.01 -7.84
C GLY A 77 -2.23 -29.24 -6.93
N LYS A 78 -2.26 -30.44 -7.53
CA LYS A 78 -2.02 -31.71 -6.81
C LYS A 78 -0.64 -31.80 -6.17
N LYS A 79 0.38 -31.22 -6.80
CA LYS A 79 1.75 -31.17 -6.24
C LYS A 79 1.86 -30.13 -5.12
N TYR A 80 1.25 -28.97 -5.24
CA TYR A 80 1.25 -27.94 -4.20
C TYR A 80 0.49 -28.35 -2.93
N GLN A 81 -0.46 -29.29 -3.03
CA GLN A 81 -1.09 -29.91 -1.87
C GLN A 81 -0.14 -30.81 -1.06
N GLN A 82 1.00 -31.22 -1.64
CA GLN A 82 2.02 -31.98 -0.92
C GLN A 82 2.86 -31.01 -0.08
N LYS A 83 2.86 -31.22 1.24
CA LYS A 83 3.43 -30.32 2.26
C LYS A 83 4.88 -29.89 2.02
N ASP A 84 5.65 -30.68 1.26
CA ASP A 84 7.09 -30.46 1.02
C ASP A 84 7.45 -30.14 -0.44
N TYR A 85 6.47 -29.99 -1.32
CA TYR A 85 6.75 -29.79 -2.74
C TYR A 85 7.44 -28.44 -3.02
N PHE A 86 6.93 -27.36 -2.42
CA PHE A 86 7.52 -26.03 -2.56
C PHE A 86 8.51 -25.75 -1.42
N ASN A 87 9.63 -26.44 -1.47
CA ASN A 87 10.70 -26.29 -0.50
C ASN A 87 11.63 -25.09 -0.81
N LEU A 88 12.60 -24.85 0.08
CA LEU A 88 13.55 -23.75 -0.04
C LEU A 88 14.37 -23.78 -1.35
N VAL A 89 14.66 -24.97 -1.88
CA VAL A 89 15.46 -25.13 -3.11
C VAL A 89 14.68 -24.55 -4.28
N ARG A 90 13.42 -24.96 -4.46
CA ARG A 90 12.56 -24.45 -5.54
C ARG A 90 12.29 -22.95 -5.42
N TYR A 91 12.09 -22.46 -4.20
CA TYR A 91 11.93 -21.03 -3.96
C TYR A 91 13.17 -20.25 -4.42
N ARG A 92 14.37 -20.70 -4.07
CA ARG A 92 15.63 -20.07 -4.51
C ARG A 92 15.82 -20.13 -6.03
N GLU A 93 15.49 -21.26 -6.65
CA GLU A 93 15.51 -21.41 -8.12
C GLU A 93 14.56 -20.43 -8.79
N PHE A 94 13.36 -20.27 -8.25
CA PHE A 94 12.37 -19.32 -8.76
C PHE A 94 12.87 -17.88 -8.62
N CYS A 95 13.33 -17.46 -7.43
CA CYS A 95 13.94 -16.14 -7.23
C CYS A 95 15.06 -15.88 -8.22
N LYS A 96 15.96 -16.85 -8.43
CA LYS A 96 17.07 -16.73 -9.39
C LYS A 96 16.57 -16.55 -10.83
N SER A 97 15.50 -17.23 -11.23
CA SER A 97 14.93 -17.11 -12.58
C SER A 97 14.34 -15.73 -12.88
N VAL A 98 13.84 -15.03 -11.85
CA VAL A 98 13.26 -13.68 -11.96
C VAL A 98 14.21 -12.57 -11.53
N GLY A 99 15.47 -12.91 -11.19
CA GLY A 99 16.48 -11.96 -10.74
C GLY A 99 16.23 -11.37 -9.35
N ALA A 100 15.49 -12.06 -8.48
CA ALA A 100 15.22 -11.64 -7.11
C ALA A 100 16.21 -12.28 -6.11
N ASP A 101 16.46 -11.61 -5.00
CA ASP A 101 17.20 -12.17 -3.86
C ASP A 101 16.26 -13.04 -3.00
N PRO A 102 16.54 -14.35 -2.83
CA PRO A 102 15.73 -15.22 -1.98
C PRO A 102 15.62 -14.76 -0.53
N LEU A 103 16.60 -14.01 -0.01
CA LEU A 103 16.57 -13.53 1.38
C LEU A 103 15.62 -12.36 1.55
N THR A 104 15.49 -11.50 0.55
CA THR A 104 14.62 -10.32 0.56
C THR A 104 13.19 -10.68 0.19
N GLY A 105 12.99 -11.57 -0.79
CA GLY A 105 11.68 -11.91 -1.32
C GLY A 105 11.47 -11.38 -2.74
N LEU A 106 10.25 -11.57 -3.26
CA LEU A 106 9.88 -11.14 -4.61
C LEU A 106 9.07 -9.86 -4.59
N THR A 107 9.46 -8.89 -5.42
CA THR A 107 8.67 -7.68 -5.64
C THR A 107 7.53 -7.94 -6.63
N LEU A 108 6.58 -7.01 -6.69
CA LEU A 108 5.50 -7.01 -7.68
C LEU A 108 6.05 -7.10 -9.12
N GLU A 109 7.13 -6.38 -9.42
CA GLU A 109 7.75 -6.39 -10.75
C GLU A 109 8.38 -7.75 -11.09
N ASN A 110 8.93 -8.47 -10.09
CA ASN A 110 9.40 -9.83 -10.31
C ASN A 110 8.24 -10.77 -10.66
N ILE A 111 7.09 -10.63 -10.00
CA ILE A 111 5.89 -11.42 -10.28
C ILE A 111 5.35 -11.09 -11.67
N LYS A 112 5.19 -9.81 -12.03
CA LYS A 112 4.79 -9.40 -13.39
C LYS A 112 5.72 -9.98 -14.45
N SER A 113 7.03 -9.88 -14.25
CA SER A 113 8.02 -10.46 -15.17
C SER A 113 7.90 -11.99 -15.29
N ALA A 114 7.54 -12.68 -14.20
CA ALA A 114 7.31 -14.12 -14.23
C ALA A 114 6.10 -14.47 -15.12
N TYR A 115 5.00 -13.72 -15.04
CA TYR A 115 3.83 -13.91 -15.90
C TYR A 115 4.15 -13.63 -17.37
N GLU A 116 4.86 -12.54 -17.66
CA GLU A 116 5.24 -12.16 -19.03
C GLU A 116 6.13 -13.21 -19.70
N LYS A 117 7.08 -13.76 -18.94
CA LYS A 117 8.01 -14.80 -19.41
C LYS A 117 7.44 -16.21 -19.34
N HIS A 118 6.19 -16.36 -18.87
CA HIS A 118 5.55 -17.65 -18.61
C HIS A 118 6.38 -18.55 -17.67
N TYR A 119 7.14 -17.94 -16.75
CA TYR A 119 7.92 -18.65 -15.73
C TYR A 119 6.99 -19.18 -14.64
N GLY A 120 6.71 -20.47 -14.73
CA GLY A 120 6.00 -21.21 -13.68
C GLY A 120 4.49 -21.00 -13.71
N TYR A 121 3.79 -22.13 -13.78
CA TYR A 121 2.53 -22.58 -13.16
C TYR A 121 1.38 -21.63 -12.76
N ALA A 122 1.56 -20.32 -12.75
CA ALA A 122 0.53 -19.32 -12.54
C ALA A 122 -0.34 -19.27 -13.79
N HIS A 123 -1.36 -20.13 -13.82
CA HIS A 123 -2.28 -20.20 -14.94
C HIS A 123 -3.12 -18.93 -14.96
N LYS A 124 -3.09 -18.26 -16.10
CA LYS A 124 -3.73 -16.99 -16.37
C LYS A 124 -5.18 -16.91 -15.93
N ASP A 125 -5.92 -17.98 -16.19
CA ASP A 125 -7.37 -18.06 -16.01
C ASP A 125 -7.80 -18.30 -14.55
N TRP A 126 -6.85 -18.66 -13.68
CA TRP A 126 -7.18 -19.07 -12.31
C TRP A 126 -6.94 -18.00 -11.25
N VAL A 127 -6.12 -16.99 -11.58
CA VAL A 127 -5.98 -15.74 -10.78
C VAL A 127 -7.37 -15.13 -10.51
N VAL A 128 -8.23 -15.15 -11.53
CA VAL A 128 -9.62 -14.65 -11.46
C VAL A 128 -10.55 -15.59 -10.66
N THR A 129 -10.34 -16.90 -10.73
CA THR A 129 -11.33 -17.89 -10.24
C THR A 129 -11.14 -18.26 -8.76
N ALA A 130 -9.91 -18.36 -8.28
CA ALA A 130 -9.60 -18.70 -6.87
C ALA A 130 -9.16 -17.50 -6.04
N GLY A 131 -8.64 -16.44 -6.66
CA GLY A 131 -8.33 -15.17 -5.99
C GLY A 131 -9.58 -14.43 -5.51
N MET A 132 -10.67 -14.44 -6.27
CA MET A 132 -11.77 -13.48 -6.04
C MET A 132 -12.86 -13.92 -5.04
N ARG A 133 -12.85 -15.16 -4.53
CA ARG A 133 -13.97 -15.65 -3.68
C ARG A 133 -13.90 -15.27 -2.20
N SER A 134 -12.77 -14.77 -1.71
CA SER A 134 -12.61 -14.48 -0.28
C SER A 134 -12.04 -13.07 -0.07
N LEU A 135 -12.98 -12.14 0.13
CA LEU A 135 -12.82 -10.84 0.81
C LEU A 135 -12.05 -9.76 0.03
N LYS A 136 -12.70 -9.20 -1.00
CA LYS A 136 -12.33 -7.93 -1.65
C LYS A 136 -12.36 -6.78 -0.64
N ILE A 137 -11.19 -6.34 -0.18
CA ILE A 137 -11.00 -4.95 0.26
C ILE A 137 -10.11 -4.30 -0.81
N PRO A 138 -10.59 -3.27 -1.52
CA PRO A 138 -9.76 -2.50 -2.45
C PRO A 138 -8.49 -1.97 -1.76
N ARG A 139 -7.38 -1.83 -2.49
CA ARG A 139 -6.10 -1.34 -1.94
C ARG A 139 -6.25 -0.04 -1.15
N GLU A 140 -7.04 0.90 -1.66
CA GLU A 140 -7.35 2.17 -0.99
C GLU A 140 -7.99 1.95 0.39
N GLU A 141 -8.94 1.02 0.49
CA GLU A 141 -9.56 0.67 1.76
C GLU A 141 -8.58 -0.08 2.69
N LYS A 142 -7.69 -0.94 2.16
CA LYS A 142 -6.64 -1.60 2.97
C LYS A 142 -5.67 -0.56 3.52
N GLN A 143 -5.27 0.42 2.70
CA GLN A 143 -4.41 1.52 3.12
C GLN A 143 -5.11 2.40 4.15
N HIS A 144 -6.39 2.71 3.97
CA HIS A 144 -7.19 3.44 4.95
C HIS A 144 -7.23 2.75 6.30
N VAL A 145 -7.40 1.41 6.32
CA VAL A 145 -7.34 0.61 7.55
C VAL A 145 -5.96 0.66 8.19
N LYS A 146 -4.88 0.60 7.39
CA LYS A 146 -3.50 0.72 7.89
C LYS A 146 -3.22 2.09 8.50
N ASP A 147 -3.64 3.15 7.81
CA ASP A 147 -3.47 4.53 8.28
C ASP A 147 -4.25 4.75 9.58
N ALA A 148 -5.48 4.25 9.67
CA ALA A 148 -6.27 4.28 10.90
C ALA A 148 -5.58 3.49 12.01
N PHE A 149 -5.11 2.28 11.71
CA PHE A 149 -4.40 1.44 12.68
C PHE A 149 -3.19 2.16 13.26
N ALA A 150 -2.30 2.68 12.40
CA ALA A 150 -1.10 3.41 12.81
C ALA A 150 -1.41 4.68 13.59
N HIS A 151 -2.56 5.32 13.35
CA HIS A 151 -2.99 6.49 14.11
C HIS A 151 -3.43 6.15 15.54
N PHE A 152 -4.05 4.99 15.74
CA PHE A 152 -4.57 4.57 17.05
C PHE A 152 -3.61 3.67 17.84
N ASP A 153 -2.60 3.08 17.21
CA ASP A 153 -1.48 2.37 17.84
C ASP A 153 -0.49 3.39 18.43
N LEU A 154 -0.78 3.85 19.65
CA LEU A 154 -0.11 5.02 20.24
C LEU A 154 1.28 4.71 20.75
N ASP A 155 1.52 3.46 21.14
CA ASP A 155 2.83 2.98 21.57
C ASP A 155 3.62 2.31 20.43
N SER A 156 3.02 2.18 19.24
CA SER A 156 3.64 1.58 18.04
C SER A 156 4.11 0.15 18.29
N ASN A 157 3.38 -0.59 19.14
CA ASN A 157 3.72 -1.96 19.48
C ASN A 157 3.20 -2.98 18.43
N GLY A 158 2.41 -2.53 17.45
CA GLY A 158 1.84 -3.35 16.39
C GLY A 158 0.51 -4.02 16.75
N PHE A 159 -0.09 -3.67 17.88
CA PHE A 159 -1.34 -4.19 18.42
C PHE A 159 -2.20 -3.05 18.95
N LEU A 160 -3.52 -3.13 18.72
CA LEU A 160 -4.47 -2.21 19.34
C LEU A 160 -5.05 -2.84 20.60
N ASN A 161 -4.65 -2.32 21.75
CA ASN A 161 -5.20 -2.73 23.05
C ASN A 161 -6.61 -2.13 23.28
N TRP A 162 -7.27 -2.53 24.36
CA TRP A 162 -8.62 -2.05 24.67
C TRP A 162 -8.73 -0.50 24.75
N PRO A 163 -7.87 0.20 25.50
CA PRO A 163 -7.86 1.67 25.50
C PRO A 163 -7.77 2.32 24.12
N GLU A 164 -6.95 1.78 23.23
CA GLU A 164 -6.77 2.29 21.86
C GLU A 164 -7.98 1.99 20.97
N VAL A 165 -8.49 0.77 21.03
CA VAL A 165 -9.73 0.39 20.35
C VAL A 165 -10.92 1.21 20.85
N GLN A 166 -10.95 1.56 22.14
CA GLN A 166 -12.00 2.42 22.70
C GLN A 166 -11.91 3.86 22.16
N LYS A 167 -10.70 4.39 21.95
CA LYS A 167 -10.53 5.69 21.28
C LYS A 167 -10.96 5.64 19.81
N MET A 168 -10.62 4.56 19.12
CA MET A 168 -11.00 4.35 17.72
C MET A 168 -12.51 4.17 17.55
N ALA A 169 -13.12 3.33 18.38
CA ALA A 169 -14.53 2.96 18.34
C ALA A 169 -15.21 3.19 19.71
N PRO A 170 -15.57 4.43 20.06
CA PRO A 170 -16.12 4.77 21.39
C PRO A 170 -17.42 4.06 21.76
N THR A 171 -18.13 3.53 20.77
CA THR A 171 -19.38 2.78 20.95
C THR A 171 -19.17 1.29 21.20
N MET A 172 -17.95 0.78 21.01
CA MET A 172 -17.59 -0.59 21.31
C MET A 172 -17.54 -0.78 22.83
N ARG A 173 -18.02 -1.94 23.30
CA ARG A 173 -17.97 -2.32 24.72
C ARG A 173 -16.86 -3.34 24.95
N LEU A 174 -16.36 -3.41 26.18
CA LEU A 174 -15.26 -4.31 26.55
C LEU A 174 -15.61 -5.77 26.25
N GLU A 175 -16.82 -6.23 26.54
CA GLU A 175 -17.21 -7.63 26.33
C GLU A 175 -17.21 -8.01 24.84
N LYS A 176 -17.55 -7.05 23.97
CA LYS A 176 -17.48 -7.22 22.52
C LYS A 176 -16.03 -7.27 22.03
N TYR A 177 -15.16 -6.45 22.61
CA TYR A 177 -13.73 -6.46 22.29
C TYR A 177 -13.08 -7.78 22.70
N GLU A 178 -13.33 -8.27 23.92
CA GLU A 178 -12.83 -9.56 24.40
C GLU A 178 -13.30 -10.71 23.49
N SER A 179 -14.58 -10.69 23.09
CA SER A 179 -15.14 -11.66 22.14
C SER A 179 -14.44 -11.60 20.78
N LEU A 180 -14.08 -10.39 20.33
CA LEU A 180 -13.38 -10.16 19.07
C LEU A 180 -11.93 -10.64 19.14
N ALA A 181 -11.20 -10.31 20.21
CA ALA A 181 -9.84 -10.79 20.44
C ALA A 181 -9.81 -12.33 20.49
N THR A 182 -10.76 -12.94 21.22
CA THR A 182 -10.92 -14.40 21.27
C THR A 182 -11.19 -14.99 19.89
N ALA A 183 -12.10 -14.39 19.10
CA ALA A 183 -12.42 -14.86 17.75
C ALA A 183 -11.24 -14.72 16.76
N LEU A 184 -10.30 -13.84 17.05
CA LEU A 184 -9.07 -13.63 16.29
C LEU A 184 -7.88 -14.42 16.83
N ASN A 185 -8.06 -15.15 17.95
CA ASN A 185 -6.99 -15.85 18.66
C ASN A 185 -5.85 -14.89 19.08
N ALA A 186 -6.21 -13.67 19.46
CA ALA A 186 -5.32 -12.65 19.98
C ALA A 186 -5.39 -12.63 21.51
N ASP A 187 -4.28 -12.27 22.17
CA ASP A 187 -4.26 -12.02 23.60
C ASP A 187 -5.01 -10.71 23.89
N VAL A 188 -6.01 -10.78 24.78
CA VAL A 188 -6.81 -9.62 25.18
C VAL A 188 -5.94 -8.51 25.78
N SER A 189 -4.83 -8.88 26.44
CA SER A 189 -3.92 -7.97 27.10
C SER A 189 -2.93 -7.28 26.15
N GLU A 190 -2.45 -7.99 25.12
CA GLU A 190 -1.55 -7.42 24.11
C GLU A 190 -2.33 -6.59 23.08
N GLY A 191 -3.49 -7.09 22.63
CA GLY A 191 -4.35 -6.38 21.69
C GLY A 191 -4.55 -7.11 20.39
N VAL A 192 -5.21 -6.43 19.45
CA VAL A 192 -5.51 -6.98 18.12
C VAL A 192 -4.54 -6.39 17.10
N ASP A 193 -3.86 -7.26 16.37
CA ASP A 193 -2.92 -6.86 15.33
C ASP A 193 -3.60 -6.32 14.07
N LEU A 194 -2.82 -5.67 13.20
CA LEU A 194 -3.31 -5.13 11.93
C LEU A 194 -4.03 -6.19 11.08
N HIS A 195 -3.53 -7.42 11.05
CA HIS A 195 -4.14 -8.51 10.31
C HIS A 195 -5.55 -8.85 10.85
N GLY A 196 -5.70 -8.91 12.18
CA GLY A 196 -6.96 -9.10 12.86
C GLY A 196 -7.96 -7.98 12.55
N ILE A 197 -7.52 -6.73 12.55
CA ILE A 197 -8.34 -5.56 12.20
C ILE A 197 -8.81 -5.64 10.74
N ILE A 198 -7.92 -5.97 9.80
CA ILE A 198 -8.28 -6.17 8.38
C ILE A 198 -9.33 -7.28 8.27
N LYS A 199 -9.15 -8.41 8.97
CA LYS A 199 -10.10 -9.53 8.97
C LYS A 199 -11.46 -9.13 9.53
N VAL A 200 -11.54 -8.27 10.54
CA VAL A 200 -12.82 -7.74 11.04
C VAL A 200 -13.44 -6.79 10.02
N TYR A 201 -12.63 -5.92 9.41
CA TYR A 201 -13.07 -4.97 8.40
C TYR A 201 -13.67 -5.69 7.16
N THR A 202 -13.03 -6.77 6.69
CA THR A 202 -13.51 -7.58 5.56
C THR A 202 -14.90 -8.20 5.78
N ARG A 203 -15.24 -8.57 7.02
CA ARG A 203 -16.49 -9.29 7.36
C ARG A 203 -17.74 -8.40 7.29
N LYS A 204 -17.60 -7.13 6.90
CA LYS A 204 -18.67 -6.13 6.70
C LYS A 204 -19.57 -5.85 7.91
N SER A 205 -19.24 -6.35 9.10
CA SER A 205 -20.06 -6.18 10.31
C SER A 205 -19.21 -5.78 11.51
N GLY A 206 -19.65 -4.76 12.24
CA GLY A 206 -19.08 -4.41 13.55
C GLY A 206 -18.95 -2.91 13.80
N ASP A 207 -18.87 -2.55 15.08
CA ASP A 207 -18.63 -1.18 15.55
C ASP A 207 -17.26 -0.66 15.03
N LEU A 208 -16.26 -1.55 15.00
CA LEU A 208 -14.90 -1.28 14.54
C LEU A 208 -14.82 -0.84 13.06
N ARG A 209 -15.54 -1.54 12.17
CA ARG A 209 -15.56 -1.19 10.75
C ARG A 209 -16.21 0.17 10.52
N ARG A 210 -17.29 0.48 11.25
CA ARG A 210 -17.96 1.78 11.16
C ARG A 210 -17.03 2.89 11.63
N ALA A 211 -16.31 2.67 12.73
CA ALA A 211 -15.31 3.59 13.24
C ALA A 211 -14.20 3.84 12.22
N ILE A 212 -13.56 2.80 11.69
CA ILE A 212 -12.48 2.94 10.70
C ILE A 212 -13.00 3.64 9.42
N LYS A 213 -14.20 3.29 8.96
CA LYS A 213 -14.79 3.93 7.78
C LYS A 213 -15.18 5.41 8.01
N ALA A 214 -15.55 5.76 9.23
CA ALA A 214 -15.87 7.14 9.62
C ALA A 214 -14.64 7.95 10.03
N TRP A 215 -13.52 7.28 10.29
CA TRP A 215 -12.25 7.94 10.53
C TRP A 215 -11.80 8.60 9.23
N GLU A 216 -11.74 9.92 9.26
CA GLU A 216 -11.06 10.70 8.24
C GLU A 216 -9.62 10.86 8.70
N LYS A 217 -8.66 10.56 7.83
CA LYS A 217 -7.25 10.85 8.11
C LYS A 217 -7.20 12.33 8.50
N PRO A 218 -6.69 12.69 9.68
CA PRO A 218 -6.50 14.09 10.00
C PRO A 218 -5.67 14.63 8.84
N VAL A 219 -6.23 15.62 8.11
CA VAL A 219 -5.43 16.38 7.17
C VAL A 219 -4.28 16.83 8.05
N ASP A 220 -3.07 16.38 7.73
CA ASP A 220 -1.88 16.99 8.30
C ASP A 220 -2.07 18.43 7.92
N ASP A 221 -2.59 19.24 8.85
CA ASP A 221 -2.54 20.67 8.78
C ASP A 221 -1.06 20.85 8.56
N VAL A 222 -0.72 21.12 7.30
CA VAL A 222 0.62 21.45 6.87
C VAL A 222 1.07 22.33 7.99
N VAL A 223 2.06 21.85 8.73
CA VAL A 223 2.80 22.67 9.64
C VAL A 223 3.41 23.68 8.69
N ILE A 224 2.63 24.70 8.34
CA ILE A 224 3.08 26.03 8.04
C ILE A 224 3.71 26.35 9.37
N VAL A 225 4.97 25.95 9.46
CA VAL A 225 5.90 26.31 10.48
C VAL A 225 5.59 27.77 10.73
N ARG A 226 4.99 28.05 11.88
CA ARG A 226 4.53 29.37 12.28
C ARG A 226 5.75 30.26 12.62
N GLU A 227 6.87 30.05 11.93
CA GLU A 227 8.06 30.90 11.90
C GLU A 227 7.87 32.10 10.97
N SER A 228 6.83 32.15 10.13
CA SER A 228 6.54 33.34 9.33
C SER A 228 6.05 34.53 10.18
N ASN A 229 5.53 34.27 11.38
CA ASN A 229 5.01 35.33 12.25
C ASN A 229 6.07 35.98 13.14
N THR A 230 7.22 35.37 13.38
CA THR A 230 8.32 36.10 14.05
C THR A 230 8.96 37.09 13.08
N MET A 231 9.24 36.70 11.83
CA MET A 231 9.76 37.64 10.82
C MET A 231 8.79 38.78 10.53
N ALA A 232 7.50 38.51 10.31
CA ALA A 232 6.51 39.56 10.06
C ALA A 232 6.32 40.47 11.29
N PHE A 233 6.36 39.93 12.51
CA PHE A 233 6.30 40.71 13.74
C PHE A 233 7.55 41.56 13.95
N TRP A 234 8.75 41.04 13.67
CA TRP A 234 9.99 41.82 13.71
C TRP A 234 10.04 42.88 12.61
N ILE A 235 9.55 42.59 11.39
CA ILE A 235 9.41 43.58 10.32
C ILE A 235 8.44 44.69 10.75
N LEU A 236 7.27 44.35 11.32
CA LEU A 236 6.32 45.34 11.82
C LEU A 236 6.88 46.15 12.98
N VAL A 237 7.60 45.54 13.92
CA VAL A 237 8.24 46.24 15.04
C VAL A 237 9.33 47.18 14.53
N VAL A 238 10.17 46.75 13.58
CA VAL A 238 11.19 47.62 12.96
C VAL A 238 10.54 48.74 12.16
N PHE A 239 9.47 48.46 11.42
CA PHE A 239 8.71 49.48 10.69
C PHE A 239 8.07 50.49 11.63
N PHE A 240 7.50 50.04 12.75
CA PHE A 240 6.86 50.90 13.73
C PHE A 240 7.88 51.78 14.46
N VAL A 241 9.05 51.22 14.82
CA VAL A 241 10.16 51.98 15.41
C VAL A 241 10.71 52.99 14.39
N MET A 242 10.90 52.63 13.13
CA MET A 242 11.34 53.57 12.09
C MET A 242 10.30 54.68 11.86
N CYS A 243 9.01 54.35 11.76
CA CYS A 243 7.94 55.32 11.56
C CYS A 243 7.72 56.24 12.77
N LEU A 244 8.08 55.84 13.99
CA LEU A 244 7.98 56.70 15.17
C LEU A 244 9.25 57.51 15.42
N VAL A 245 10.44 56.95 15.15
CA VAL A 245 11.71 57.64 15.45
C VAL A 245 12.13 58.60 14.33
N LEU A 246 11.85 58.29 13.05
CA LEU A 246 12.24 59.15 11.92
C LEU A 246 11.48 60.49 11.82
N PRO A 247 10.18 60.60 12.13
CA PRO A 247 9.53 61.90 12.09
C PRO A 247 9.93 62.81 13.26
N VAL A 248 10.37 62.25 14.40
CA VAL A 248 10.80 63.07 15.55
C VAL A 248 12.15 63.73 15.26
N THR A 249 13.07 63.06 14.57
CA THR A 249 14.34 63.67 14.15
C THR A 249 14.17 64.65 12.99
N ALA A 250 13.24 64.38 12.06
CA ALA A 250 12.89 65.31 10.98
C ALA A 250 12.10 66.55 11.47
N TRP A 251 11.44 66.48 12.63
CA TRP A 251 10.76 67.64 13.22
C TRP A 251 11.71 68.51 14.05
N VAL A 252 12.76 67.94 14.64
CA VAL A 252 13.81 68.69 15.36
C VAL A 252 14.81 69.36 14.40
N CYS A 253 15.07 68.79 13.22
CA CYS A 253 15.80 69.47 12.15
C CYS A 253 14.83 70.15 11.18
N GLY A 254 14.46 71.40 11.46
CA GLY A 254 13.49 72.19 10.69
C GLY A 254 13.73 72.22 9.18
N VAL A 255 13.14 71.27 8.44
CA VAL A 255 13.02 71.33 6.99
C VAL A 255 11.70 72.01 6.64
N HIS A 256 11.84 73.32 6.55
CA HIS A 256 10.84 74.26 6.10
C HIS A 256 10.44 73.96 4.64
N LYS A 257 9.16 73.67 4.42
CA LYS A 257 8.34 73.99 3.24
C LYS A 257 9.07 74.04 1.88
N THR A 258 9.31 72.90 1.25
CA THR A 258 9.49 72.83 -0.20
C THR A 258 8.39 71.98 -0.85
N VAL A 259 7.83 72.49 -1.94
CA VAL A 259 6.69 71.90 -2.68
C VAL A 259 6.99 70.49 -3.20
N GLN A 260 8.26 70.09 -3.30
CA GLN A 260 8.67 68.76 -3.72
C GLN A 260 8.38 67.65 -2.70
N GLY A 261 8.42 67.93 -1.38
CA GLY A 261 8.17 66.91 -0.36
C GLY A 261 6.74 66.32 -0.43
N ARG A 262 5.75 67.14 -0.81
CA ARG A 262 4.35 66.68 -0.95
C ARG A 262 4.14 65.72 -2.12
N LYS A 263 4.97 65.77 -3.17
CA LYS A 263 4.87 64.83 -4.30
C LYS A 263 5.43 63.45 -3.93
N VAL A 264 6.54 63.42 -3.21
CA VAL A 264 7.18 62.17 -2.77
C VAL A 264 6.28 61.41 -1.78
N VAL A 265 5.68 62.11 -0.81
CA VAL A 265 4.76 61.48 0.15
C VAL A 265 3.51 60.90 -0.54
N LYS A 266 2.98 61.58 -1.57
CA LYS A 266 1.85 61.07 -2.35
C LYS A 266 2.22 59.87 -3.24
N GLN A 267 3.46 59.80 -3.70
CA GLN A 267 3.96 58.67 -4.49
C GLN A 267 4.10 57.42 -3.62
N ILE A 268 4.75 57.56 -2.45
CA ILE A 268 4.94 56.47 -1.47
C ILE A 268 3.59 55.95 -0.99
N ALA A 269 2.64 56.83 -0.68
CA ALA A 269 1.30 56.41 -0.26
C ALA A 269 0.56 55.59 -1.34
N ARG A 270 0.80 55.90 -2.62
CA ARG A 270 0.18 55.17 -3.75
C ARG A 270 0.78 53.78 -3.92
N GLU A 271 2.10 53.67 -3.81
CA GLU A 271 2.82 52.39 -3.91
C GLU A 271 2.46 51.45 -2.75
N MET A 272 2.33 51.96 -1.53
CA MET A 272 1.88 51.16 -0.38
C MET A 272 0.44 50.64 -0.55
N GLN A 273 -0.43 51.41 -1.22
CA GLN A 273 -1.81 51.01 -1.47
C GLN A 273 -1.93 49.91 -2.53
N GLU A 274 -1.01 49.87 -3.50
CA GLU A 274 -0.95 48.82 -4.52
C GLU A 274 -0.41 47.51 -3.92
N VAL A 275 0.62 47.57 -3.08
CA VAL A 275 1.14 46.38 -2.38
C VAL A 275 0.08 45.73 -1.47
N ALA A 276 -0.71 46.56 -0.77
CA ALA A 276 -1.79 46.07 0.10
C ALA A 276 -2.98 45.42 -0.66
N LYS A 277 -3.12 45.66 -1.97
CA LYS A 277 -4.13 44.98 -2.80
C LYS A 277 -3.63 43.68 -3.42
N ALA A 278 -2.30 43.52 -3.52
CA ALA A 278 -1.67 42.35 -4.11
C ALA A 278 -1.41 41.22 -3.09
N THR A 279 -1.65 41.48 -1.81
CA THR A 279 -1.62 40.52 -0.70
C THR A 279 -3.03 40.18 -0.26
#